data_AF-A0AAE9ECM4-F1
#
_entry.id   AF-A0AAE9ECM4-F1
#
_cell.length_a   1.000
_cell.length_b   1.000
_cell.length_c   1.000
_cell.angle_alpha   90.00
_cell.angle_beta   90.00
_cell.angle_gamma   90.00
#
_symmetry.space_group_name_H-M   'P 1'
#
loop_
_entity.id
_entity.type
_entity.pdbx_description
1 polymer ?
#
loop_
_entity_poly.entity_id
_entity_poly.type
_entity_poly.pdbx_seq_one_letter_code
_entity_poly.pdbx_strand_id
1 'polypeptide(L)'
;MAAGSAIAITVLFRFLVLVQNQVTAHQTYFMVFASYIAPLALLIIPFTDTWDFEAVQKVTSIEHPTYNLSIYTPFTGFSNIGSPQFLSATFILSIGAYGIPLGCLLLTRKVLVLIRFHSHMSDRTKKQAQTLIHGLIVQSMLPFFCYIPSFTGYVFSQSTGRELLLCEHLILASSAFPGLVDPFISCYFIVPYRQAVLEFVLPKRQSRITTVISNSTSGYN
;
A
#
# COMPACT_ATOMS: atom_id res chain seq x y z
N MET A 1 0.09 6.82 3.49
CA MET A 1 1.09 7.26 2.49
C MET A 1 2.16 6.21 2.16
N ALA A 2 2.92 5.71 3.13
CA ALA A 2 4.02 4.76 2.88
C ALA A 2 3.55 3.46 2.21
N ALA A 3 2.49 2.83 2.74
CA ALA A 3 1.91 1.62 2.15
C ALA A 3 1.43 1.83 0.69
N GLY A 4 0.73 2.94 0.42
CA GLY A 4 0.31 3.29 -0.94
C GLY A 4 1.49 3.49 -1.89
N SER A 5 2.57 4.12 -1.42
CA SER A 5 3.78 4.33 -2.22
C SER A 5 4.47 3.02 -2.57
N ALA A 6 4.51 2.05 -1.65
CA ALA A 6 5.06 0.72 -1.91
C ALA A 6 4.27 -0.06 -2.98
N ILE A 7 2.93 0.01 -2.94
CA ILE A 7 2.06 -0.57 -3.96
C ILE A 7 2.34 0.11 -5.31
N ALA A 8 2.44 1.44 -5.35
CA ALA A 8 2.71 2.21 -6.56
C ALA A 8 4.04 1.83 -7.23
N ILE A 9 5.12 1.69 -6.45
CA ILE A 9 6.42 1.23 -6.97
C ILE A 9 6.30 -0.15 -7.59
N THR A 10 5.62 -1.07 -6.91
CA THR A 10 5.47 -2.46 -7.37
C THR A 10 4.73 -2.52 -8.71
N VAL A 11 3.66 -1.75 -8.85
CA VAL A 11 2.90 -1.62 -10.10
C VAL A 11 3.75 -0.97 -11.20
N LEU A 12 4.44 0.13 -10.88
CA LEU A 12 5.29 0.85 -11.83
C LEU A 12 6.45 -0.01 -12.33
N PHE A 13 7.09 -0.76 -11.43
CA PHE A 13 8.19 -1.67 -11.77
C PHE A 13 7.74 -2.71 -12.79
N ARG A 14 6.61 -3.36 -12.53
CA ARG A 14 6.05 -4.38 -13.44
C ARG A 14 5.63 -3.79 -14.77
N PHE A 15 5.08 -2.58 -14.76
CA PHE A 15 4.77 -1.87 -15.99
C PHE A 15 6.04 -1.62 -16.82
N LEU A 16 7.12 -1.14 -16.20
CA LEU A 16 8.38 -0.89 -16.89
C LEU A 16 9.02 -2.17 -17.43
N VAL A 17 9.01 -3.27 -16.67
CA VAL A 17 9.49 -4.58 -17.14
C VAL A 17 8.77 -5.03 -18.41
N LEU A 18 7.46 -4.81 -18.49
CA LEU A 18 6.65 -5.24 -19.63
C LEU A 18 6.77 -4.31 -20.84
N VAL A 19 7.07 -3.02 -20.63
CA VAL A 19 7.25 -2.06 -21.73
C VAL A 19 8.69 -2.07 -22.27
N GLN A 20 9.69 -2.17 -21.39
CA GLN A 20 11.10 -2.02 -21.74
C GLN A 20 11.85 -3.36 -21.85
N ASN A 21 11.19 -4.49 -21.54
CA ASN A 21 11.73 -5.86 -21.54
C ASN A 21 12.85 -6.11 -20.50
N GLN A 22 13.65 -5.08 -20.17
CA GLN A 22 14.71 -5.06 -19.16
C GLN A 22 14.63 -3.73 -18.40
N VAL A 23 14.55 -3.79 -17.07
CA VAL A 23 14.61 -2.60 -16.20
C VAL A 23 16.01 -2.50 -15.62
N THR A 24 16.64 -1.34 -15.77
CA THR A 24 17.99 -1.10 -15.25
C THR A 24 17.96 -0.90 -13.73
N ALA A 25 19.07 -1.25 -13.06
CA ALA A 25 19.21 -1.03 -11.62
C ALA A 25 19.04 0.45 -11.25
N HIS A 26 19.57 1.37 -12.06
CA HIS A 26 19.44 2.81 -11.84
C HIS A 26 17.97 3.28 -11.85
N GLN A 27 17.15 2.76 -12.78
CA GLN A 27 15.71 3.09 -12.81
C GLN A 27 15.01 2.59 -11.53
N THR A 28 15.39 1.41 -11.05
CA THR A 28 14.80 0.83 -9.84
C THR A 28 15.20 1.64 -8.59
N TYR A 29 16.49 2.00 -8.45
CA TYR A 29 16.94 2.87 -7.37
C TYR A 29 16.26 4.24 -7.40
N PHE A 30 16.12 4.83 -8.59
CA PHE A 30 15.41 6.09 -8.75
C PHE A 30 13.94 6.00 -8.32
N MET A 31 13.22 4.95 -8.73
CA MET A 31 11.84 4.74 -8.31
C MET A 31 11.69 4.57 -6.80
N VAL A 32 12.57 3.79 -6.19
CA VAL A 32 12.59 3.59 -4.73
C VAL A 32 12.85 4.92 -4.04
N PHE A 33 13.88 5.65 -4.45
CA PHE A 33 14.20 6.98 -3.92
C PHE A 33 13.01 7.94 -4.04
N ALA A 34 12.42 8.04 -5.24
CA ALA A 34 11.27 8.92 -5.50
C ALA A 34 10.07 8.63 -4.59
N SER A 35 9.86 7.36 -4.21
CA SER A 35 8.75 6.97 -3.33
C SER A 35 8.89 7.47 -1.89
N TYR A 36 10.12 7.72 -1.43
CA TYR A 36 10.40 8.22 -0.08
C TYR A 36 10.28 9.74 0.04
N ILE A 37 10.30 10.47 -1.09
CA ILE A 37 10.23 11.94 -1.09
C ILE A 37 8.96 12.45 -0.40
N ALA A 38 7.79 11.93 -0.78
CA ALA A 38 6.52 12.41 -0.22
C ALA A 38 6.34 12.06 1.28
N PRO A 39 6.62 10.82 1.76
CA PRO A 39 6.65 10.52 3.18
C PRO A 39 7.64 11.37 3.98
N LEU A 40 8.83 11.63 3.44
CA LEU A 40 9.86 12.43 4.11
C LEU A 40 9.47 13.91 4.16
N ALA A 41 8.86 14.45 3.11
CA ALA A 41 8.28 15.79 3.13
C ALA A 41 7.20 15.91 4.21
N LEU A 42 6.27 14.95 4.31
CA LEU A 42 5.24 14.93 5.36
C LEU A 42 5.82 14.84 6.78
N LEU A 43 6.95 14.15 6.94
CA LEU A 43 7.64 14.08 8.22
C LEU A 43 8.26 15.43 8.61
N ILE A 44 8.80 16.19 7.65
CA ILE A 44 9.51 17.44 7.91
C ILE A 44 8.57 18.64 8.06
N ILE A 45 7.49 18.71 7.28
CA ILE A 45 6.58 19.88 7.25
C ILE A 45 6.14 20.35 8.66
N PRO A 46 5.74 19.48 9.60
CA PRO A 46 5.35 19.91 10.95
C PRO A 46 6.47 20.59 11.75
N PHE A 47 7.75 20.29 11.45
CA PHE A 47 8.91 20.92 12.09
C PHE A 47 9.26 22.29 11.49
N THR A 48 8.59 22.69 10.41
CA THR A 48 8.76 24.01 9.77
C THR A 48 7.74 25.05 10.23
N ASP A 49 6.81 24.66 11.10
CA ASP A 49 5.82 25.57 11.68
C ASP A 49 6.21 26.00 13.10
N THR A 50 5.62 27.10 13.58
CA THR A 50 5.81 27.56 14.95
C THR A 50 5.04 26.68 15.93
N TRP A 51 5.74 26.09 16.89
CA TRP A 51 5.15 25.19 17.88
C TRP A 51 4.47 25.96 19.03
N ASP A 52 3.20 26.33 18.83
CA ASP A 52 2.36 26.96 19.85
C ASP A 52 1.34 25.96 20.42
N PHE A 53 1.81 25.15 21.37
CA PHE A 53 0.98 24.11 21.99
C PHE A 53 -0.15 24.67 22.84
N GLU A 54 0.04 25.87 23.43
CA GLU A 54 -0.99 26.50 24.26
C GLU A 54 -2.15 27.00 23.40
N ALA A 55 -1.85 27.66 22.27
CA ALA A 55 -2.87 28.08 21.33
C ALA A 55 -3.67 26.89 20.78
N VAL A 56 -2.99 25.79 20.40
CA VAL A 56 -3.65 24.57 19.92
C VAL A 56 -4.58 24.01 21.00
N GLN A 57 -4.09 23.85 22.23
CA GLN A 57 -4.91 23.32 23.34
C GLN A 57 -6.13 24.19 23.63
N LYS A 58 -5.96 25.52 23.61
CA LYS A 58 -7.04 26.47 23.82
C LYS A 58 -8.09 26.36 22.73
N VAL A 59 -7.70 26.36 21.47
CA VAL A 59 -8.63 26.21 20.33
C VAL A 59 -9.36 24.88 20.40
N THR A 60 -8.64 23.77 20.62
CA THR A 60 -9.26 22.44 20.72
C THR A 60 -10.23 22.34 21.90
N SER A 61 -9.94 22.98 23.05
CA SER A 61 -10.88 22.99 24.19
C SER A 61 -12.18 23.75 23.91
N ILE A 62 -12.12 24.75 23.02
CA ILE A 62 -13.28 25.55 22.60
C ILE A 62 -14.09 24.80 21.54
N GLU A 63 -13.43 24.19 20.56
CA GLU A 63 -14.09 23.46 19.47
C GLU A 63 -14.65 22.12 19.92
N HIS A 64 -13.97 21.43 20.84
CA HIS A 64 -14.32 20.10 21.31
C HIS A 64 -14.47 20.05 22.85
N PRO A 65 -15.46 20.77 23.42
CA PRO A 65 -15.63 20.88 24.87
C PRO A 65 -16.00 19.55 25.54
N THR A 66 -16.45 18.56 24.76
CA THR A 66 -16.82 17.22 25.23
C THR A 66 -15.62 16.30 25.41
N TYR A 67 -14.44 16.64 24.88
CA TYR A 67 -13.28 15.74 24.87
C TYR A 67 -12.44 15.92 26.14
N ASN A 68 -12.18 14.81 26.85
CA ASN A 68 -11.24 14.82 27.95
C ASN A 68 -9.81 14.55 27.45
N LEU A 69 -9.12 15.62 27.05
CA LEU A 69 -7.74 15.56 26.53
C LEU A 69 -6.67 15.72 27.61
N SER A 70 -7.04 15.75 28.89
CA SER A 70 -6.10 15.95 30.02
C SER A 70 -5.00 14.90 30.11
N ILE A 71 -5.24 13.70 29.56
CA ILE A 71 -4.26 12.60 29.52
C ILE A 71 -3.19 12.84 28.43
N TYR A 72 -3.51 13.65 27.43
CA TYR A 72 -2.68 13.89 26.25
C TYR A 72 -1.96 15.24 26.28
N THR A 73 -2.11 16.04 27.34
CA THR A 73 -1.45 17.34 27.44
C THR A 73 0.03 17.20 27.86
N PRO A 74 0.95 17.96 27.22
CA PRO A 74 0.73 18.81 26.05
C PRO A 74 0.63 17.99 24.75
N PHE A 75 -0.40 18.26 23.94
CA PHE A 75 -0.52 17.68 22.60
C PHE A 75 -0.13 18.68 21.51
N THR A 76 0.31 18.12 20.38
CA THR A 76 0.83 18.87 19.23
C THR A 76 -0.25 19.04 18.16
N GLY A 77 -0.13 20.08 17.35
CA GLY A 77 -0.98 20.29 16.18
C GLY A 77 -0.63 21.57 15.44
N PHE A 78 -1.29 21.80 14.31
CA PHE A 78 -1.22 23.07 13.62
C PHE A 78 -2.18 24.06 14.30
N SER A 79 -1.66 25.15 14.83
CA SER A 79 -2.47 26.20 15.47
C SER A 79 -3.34 26.96 14.47
N ASN A 80 -2.90 27.01 13.21
CA ASN A 80 -3.61 27.66 12.11
C ASN A 80 -3.84 26.68 10.95
N ILE A 81 -5.11 26.35 10.71
CA ILE A 81 -5.57 25.48 9.61
C ILE A 81 -5.33 26.15 8.24
N GLY A 82 -5.27 27.48 8.18
CA GLY A 82 -4.93 28.23 6.97
C GLY A 82 -3.43 28.36 6.70
N SER A 83 -2.57 27.80 7.55
CA SER A 83 -1.12 27.88 7.37
C SER A 83 -0.68 27.13 6.10
N PRO A 84 0.35 27.62 5.39
CA PRO A 84 0.87 26.92 4.22
C PRO A 84 1.41 25.52 4.57
N GLN A 85 1.90 25.30 5.80
CA GLN A 85 2.35 24.01 6.30
C GLN A 85 1.17 23.02 6.43
N PHE A 86 0.06 23.43 7.05
CA PHE A 86 -1.13 22.58 7.15
C PHE A 86 -1.70 22.26 5.76
N LEU A 87 -1.83 23.26 4.90
CA LEU A 87 -2.37 23.10 3.55
C LEU A 87 -1.49 22.19 2.69
N SER A 88 -0.17 22.36 2.74
CA SER A 88 0.76 21.50 2.00
C SER A 88 0.76 20.05 2.51
N ALA A 89 0.75 19.84 3.83
CA ALA A 89 0.63 18.49 4.41
C ALA A 89 -0.68 17.81 4.00
N THR A 90 -1.81 18.54 4.11
CA THR A 90 -3.13 18.04 3.72
C THR A 90 -3.21 17.73 2.23
N PHE A 91 -2.59 18.56 1.38
CA PHE A 91 -2.52 18.33 -0.06
C PHE A 91 -1.71 17.08 -0.41
N ILE A 92 -0.52 16.90 0.17
CA ILE A 92 0.30 15.71 -0.07
C ILE A 92 -0.42 14.45 0.42
N LEU A 93 -1.08 14.50 1.58
CA LEU A 93 -1.91 13.41 2.08
C LEU A 93 -3.08 13.10 1.13
N SER A 94 -3.73 14.12 0.56
CA SER A 94 -4.81 13.96 -0.41
C SER A 94 -4.33 13.25 -1.68
N ILE A 95 -3.16 13.63 -2.21
CA ILE A 95 -2.56 12.96 -3.38
C ILE A 95 -2.37 11.48 -3.12
N GLY A 96 -1.86 11.08 -1.95
CA GLY A 96 -1.69 9.65 -1.70
C GLY A 96 -2.94 8.93 -1.22
N ALA A 97 -3.93 9.64 -0.67
CA ALA A 97 -5.23 9.07 -0.33
C ALA A 97 -6.04 8.72 -1.59
N TYR A 98 -6.08 9.62 -2.57
CA TYR A 98 -6.93 9.49 -3.76
C TYR A 98 -6.11 9.18 -5.02
N GLY A 99 -5.04 9.94 -5.26
CA GLY A 99 -4.25 9.90 -6.49
C GLY A 99 -3.49 8.59 -6.67
N ILE A 100 -2.82 8.10 -5.61
CA ILE A 100 -2.06 6.84 -5.69
C ILE A 100 -2.95 5.65 -6.03
N PRO A 101 -4.06 5.37 -5.30
CA PRO A 101 -4.92 4.22 -5.62
C PRO A 101 -5.53 4.30 -7.03
N LEU A 102 -5.97 5.49 -7.46
CA LEU A 102 -6.48 5.71 -8.81
C LEU A 102 -5.41 5.48 -9.89
N GLY A 103 -4.22 6.05 -9.70
CA GLY A 103 -3.09 5.87 -10.61
C GLY A 103 -2.69 4.41 -10.72
N CYS A 104 -2.60 3.70 -9.59
CA CYS A 104 -2.30 2.26 -9.56
C CYS A 104 -3.35 1.46 -10.33
N LEU A 105 -4.65 1.74 -10.15
CA LEU A 105 -5.71 1.06 -10.89
C LEU A 105 -5.57 1.26 -12.41
N LEU A 106 -5.33 2.49 -12.85
CA LEU A 106 -5.18 2.82 -14.27
C LEU A 106 -3.96 2.13 -14.88
N LEU A 107 -2.81 2.18 -14.21
CA LEU A 107 -1.61 1.48 -14.66
C LEU A 107 -1.86 -0.03 -14.73
N THR A 108 -2.45 -0.61 -13.69
CA THR A 108 -2.68 -2.06 -13.62
C THR A 108 -3.63 -2.54 -14.72
N ARG A 109 -4.65 -1.75 -15.08
CA ARG A 109 -5.50 -2.01 -16.26
C ARG A 109 -4.71 -1.96 -17.57
N LYS A 110 -3.83 -0.97 -17.75
CA LYS A 110 -2.95 -0.90 -18.93
C LYS A 110 -2.02 -2.12 -19.03
N VAL A 111 -1.44 -2.54 -17.91
CA VAL A 111 -0.58 -3.73 -17.85
C VAL A 111 -1.35 -5.00 -18.26
N LEU A 112 -2.57 -5.18 -17.76
CA LEU A 112 -3.42 -6.32 -18.11
C LEU A 112 -3.69 -6.40 -19.61
N VAL A 113 -4.00 -5.24 -20.22
CA VAL A 113 -4.22 -5.12 -21.67
C VAL A 113 -2.93 -5.47 -22.42
N LEU A 114 -1.79 -4.91 -22.02
CA LEU A 114 -0.50 -5.15 -22.66
C LEU A 114 -0.13 -6.64 -22.66
N ILE A 115 -0.28 -7.34 -21.54
CA ILE A 115 -0.01 -8.79 -21.47
C ILE A 115 -0.94 -9.58 -22.38
N ARG A 116 -2.20 -9.16 -22.55
CA ARG A 116 -3.14 -9.84 -23.45
C ARG A 116 -2.64 -9.80 -24.91
N PHE A 117 -1.99 -8.72 -25.33
CA PHE A 117 -1.49 -8.54 -26.69
C PHE A 117 -0.02 -8.96 -26.89
N HIS A 118 0.70 -9.29 -25.82
CA HIS A 118 2.10 -9.74 -25.92
C HIS A 118 2.19 -11.13 -26.55
N SER A 119 2.79 -11.24 -27.74
CA SER A 119 2.85 -12.48 -28.54
C SER A 119 3.96 -13.44 -28.10
N HIS A 120 5.03 -12.93 -27.47
CA HIS A 120 6.23 -13.70 -27.13
C HIS A 120 6.13 -14.46 -25.79
N MET A 121 4.99 -14.40 -25.10
CA MET A 121 4.79 -15.09 -23.82
C MET A 121 4.01 -16.39 -24.02
N SER A 122 4.48 -17.49 -23.43
CA SER A 122 3.71 -18.74 -23.40
C SER A 122 2.39 -18.55 -22.63
N ASP A 123 1.36 -19.31 -22.99
CA ASP A 123 0.03 -19.20 -22.36
C ASP A 123 0.08 -19.44 -20.84
N ARG A 124 0.99 -20.33 -20.39
CA ARG A 124 1.20 -20.61 -18.96
C ARG A 124 1.75 -19.39 -18.23
N THR A 125 2.79 -18.74 -18.76
CA THR A 125 3.37 -17.54 -18.15
C THR A 125 2.38 -16.38 -18.20
N LYS A 126 1.62 -16.26 -19.29
CA LYS A 126 0.59 -15.23 -19.47
C LYS A 126 -0.50 -15.34 -18.40
N LYS A 127 -0.99 -16.56 -18.14
CA LYS A 127 -1.96 -16.83 -17.08
C LYS A 127 -1.40 -16.50 -15.69
N GLN A 128 -0.14 -16.84 -15.42
CA GLN A 128 0.51 -16.50 -14.14
C GLN A 128 0.64 -14.99 -13.95
N ALA A 129 1.07 -14.25 -14.97
CA ALA A 129 1.18 -12.79 -14.92
C ALA A 129 -0.20 -12.13 -14.74
N GLN A 130 -1.25 -12.64 -15.38
CA GLN A 130 -2.62 -12.16 -15.18
C GLN A 130 -3.10 -12.38 -13.75
N THR A 131 -2.91 -13.57 -13.17
CA THR A 131 -3.29 -13.83 -11.77
C THR A 131 -2.57 -12.88 -10.81
N LEU A 132 -1.27 -12.66 -11.04
CA LEU A 132 -0.45 -11.74 -10.27
C LEU A 132 -0.96 -10.28 -10.33
N ILE A 133 -1.39 -9.84 -11.51
CA ILE A 133 -1.95 -8.50 -11.73
C ILE A 133 -3.33 -8.36 -11.12
N HIS A 134 -4.17 -9.40 -11.19
CA HIS A 134 -5.44 -9.41 -10.47
C HIS A 134 -5.23 -9.22 -8.96
N GLY A 135 -4.21 -9.86 -8.37
CA GLY A 135 -3.80 -9.61 -6.99
C GLY A 135 -3.46 -8.14 -6.74
N LEU A 136 -2.65 -7.52 -7.60
CA LEU A 136 -2.32 -6.09 -7.51
C LEU A 136 -3.55 -5.17 -7.65
N ILE A 137 -4.53 -5.52 -8.49
CA ILE A 137 -5.78 -4.76 -8.58
C ILE A 137 -6.50 -4.81 -7.24
N VAL A 138 -6.64 -6.00 -6.64
CA VAL A 138 -7.28 -6.15 -5.33
C VAL A 138 -6.55 -5.35 -4.26
N GLN A 139 -5.20 -5.41 -4.22
CA GLN A 139 -4.38 -4.62 -3.30
C GLN A 139 -4.55 -3.11 -3.52
N SER A 140 -4.62 -2.67 -4.78
CA SER A 140 -4.84 -1.26 -5.14
C SER A 140 -6.27 -0.77 -4.84
N MET A 141 -7.24 -1.68 -4.74
CA MET A 141 -8.62 -1.38 -4.37
C MET A 141 -8.84 -1.27 -2.86
N LEU A 142 -8.02 -1.94 -2.03
CA LEU A 142 -8.15 -1.86 -0.57
C LEU A 142 -8.17 -0.41 -0.02
N PRO A 143 -7.28 0.50 -0.45
CA PRO A 143 -7.33 1.90 0.00
C PRO A 143 -8.64 2.62 -0.30
N PHE A 144 -9.38 2.23 -1.34
CA PHE A 144 -10.68 2.86 -1.65
C PHE A 144 -11.74 2.57 -0.59
N PHE A 145 -11.68 1.41 0.04
CA PHE A 145 -12.64 1.02 1.07
C PHE A 145 -12.18 1.39 2.47
N CYS A 146 -10.87 1.33 2.71
CA CYS A 146 -10.33 1.55 4.05
C CYS A 146 -9.89 3.01 4.25
N TYR A 147 -9.08 3.55 3.33
CA TYR A 147 -8.38 4.82 3.55
C TYR A 147 -9.21 6.03 3.10
N ILE A 148 -9.85 5.94 1.94
CA ILE A 148 -10.61 7.05 1.34
C ILE A 148 -11.76 7.54 2.23
N PRO A 149 -12.62 6.68 2.83
CA PRO A 149 -13.71 7.16 3.67
C PRO A 149 -13.20 7.89 4.91
N SER A 150 -12.19 7.34 5.60
CA SER A 150 -11.59 7.94 6.78
C SER A 150 -10.92 9.28 6.48
N PHE A 151 -10.17 9.38 5.37
CA PHE A 151 -9.54 10.63 4.97
C PHE A 151 -10.57 11.69 4.51
N THR A 152 -11.64 11.26 3.83
CA THR A 152 -12.73 12.15 3.44
C THR A 152 -13.46 12.71 4.67
N GLY A 153 -13.71 11.87 5.67
CA GLY A 153 -14.27 12.30 6.96
C GLY A 153 -13.38 13.29 7.70
N TYR A 154 -12.05 13.08 7.67
CA TYR A 154 -11.08 14.04 8.18
C TYR A 154 -11.20 15.41 7.50
N VAL A 155 -11.13 15.47 6.16
CA VAL A 155 -11.23 16.73 5.41
C VAL A 155 -12.59 17.42 5.66
N PHE A 156 -13.67 16.64 5.73
CA PHE A 156 -15.00 17.16 6.04
C PHE A 156 -15.07 17.78 7.44
N SER A 157 -14.51 17.11 8.45
CA SER A 157 -14.45 17.61 9.83
C SER A 157 -13.67 18.93 9.89
N GLN A 158 -12.49 18.98 9.28
CA GLN A 158 -11.66 20.19 9.22
C GLN A 158 -12.35 21.35 8.49
N SER A 159 -13.19 21.08 7.49
CA SER A 159 -13.85 22.12 6.69
C SER A 159 -15.14 22.64 7.31
N THR A 160 -15.85 21.80 8.07
CA THR A 160 -17.20 22.10 8.58
C THR A 160 -17.22 22.34 10.10
N GLY A 161 -16.13 21.99 10.80
CA GLY A 161 -16.08 21.96 12.26
C GLY A 161 -17.03 20.92 12.88
N ARG A 162 -17.50 19.94 12.08
CA ARG A 162 -18.44 18.90 12.52
C ARG A 162 -17.70 17.58 12.71
N GLU A 163 -17.81 17.05 13.92
CA GLU A 163 -17.20 15.79 14.30
C GLU A 163 -17.84 14.59 13.59
N LEU A 164 -16.99 13.65 13.17
CA LEU A 164 -17.37 12.34 12.66
C LEU A 164 -16.68 11.29 13.52
N LEU A 165 -17.23 11.06 14.71
CA LEU A 165 -16.67 10.16 15.73
C LEU A 165 -16.27 8.79 15.17
N LEU A 166 -17.07 8.24 14.26
CA LEU A 166 -16.79 6.96 13.61
C LEU A 166 -15.52 7.01 12.74
N CYS A 167 -15.29 8.11 12.02
CA CYS A 167 -14.08 8.29 11.22
C CYS A 167 -12.84 8.47 12.11
N GLU A 168 -12.95 9.19 13.21
CA GLU A 168 -11.85 9.43 14.16
C GLU A 168 -11.38 8.14 14.84
N HIS A 169 -12.32 7.32 15.32
CA HIS A 169 -11.97 6.04 15.95
C HIS A 169 -11.43 5.03 14.93
N LEU A 170 -11.97 5.03 13.71
CA LEU A 170 -11.57 4.08 12.70
C LEU A 170 -10.34 4.51 11.90
N ILE A 171 -9.87 5.77 11.96
CA ILE A 171 -8.77 6.24 11.10
C ILE A 171 -7.51 5.39 11.26
N LEU A 172 -7.18 4.99 12.50
CA LEU A 172 -6.02 4.15 12.77
C LEU A 172 -6.25 2.70 12.30
N ALA A 173 -7.42 2.13 12.60
CA ALA A 173 -7.77 0.78 12.17
C ALA A 173 -7.80 0.67 10.63
N SER A 174 -8.49 1.61 9.98
CA SER A 174 -8.60 1.74 8.53
C SER A 174 -7.26 1.97 7.83
N SER A 175 -6.32 2.69 8.45
CA SER A 175 -4.99 2.88 7.88
C SER A 175 -4.08 1.66 8.03
N ALA A 176 -4.25 0.87 9.08
CA ALA A 176 -3.51 -0.37 9.30
C ALA A 176 -4.07 -1.57 8.51
N PHE A 177 -5.38 -1.59 8.25
CA PHE A 177 -6.07 -2.73 7.64
C PHE A 177 -5.51 -3.16 6.28
N PRO A 178 -5.20 -2.26 5.33
CA PRO A 178 -4.56 -2.65 4.08
C PRO A 178 -3.23 -3.37 4.31
N GLY A 179 -2.41 -2.90 5.25
CA GLY A 179 -1.13 -3.53 5.59
C GLY A 179 -1.29 -4.92 6.20
N LEU A 180 -2.40 -5.17 6.90
CA LEU A 180 -2.74 -6.50 7.42
C LEU A 180 -3.20 -7.45 6.32
N VAL A 181 -4.03 -6.97 5.37
CA VAL A 181 -4.65 -7.83 4.34
C VAL A 181 -3.72 -8.10 3.15
N ASP A 182 -2.79 -7.20 2.87
CA ASP A 182 -1.86 -7.27 1.73
C ASP A 182 -1.05 -8.59 1.65
N PRO A 183 -0.47 -9.12 2.74
CA PRO A 183 0.21 -10.41 2.74
C PRO A 183 -0.72 -11.58 2.40
N PHE A 184 -1.97 -11.56 2.87
CA PHE A 184 -2.93 -12.63 2.58
C PHE A 184 -3.35 -12.63 1.11
N ILE A 185 -3.56 -11.46 0.52
CA ILE A 185 -3.82 -11.33 -0.93
C ILE A 185 -2.62 -11.86 -1.71
N SER A 186 -1.41 -11.49 -1.30
CA SER A 186 -0.17 -11.98 -1.93
C SER A 186 -0.06 -13.51 -1.85
N CYS A 187 -0.32 -14.11 -0.68
CA CYS A 187 -0.32 -15.57 -0.51
C CYS A 187 -1.35 -16.30 -1.37
N TYR A 188 -2.48 -15.67 -1.71
CA TYR A 188 -3.51 -16.28 -2.55
C TYR A 188 -3.18 -16.17 -4.05
N PHE A 189 -2.87 -14.96 -4.53
CA PHE A 189 -2.71 -14.67 -5.96
C PHE A 189 -1.31 -14.99 -6.51
N ILE A 190 -0.27 -15.01 -5.67
CA ILE A 190 1.11 -15.27 -6.10
C ILE A 190 1.42 -16.75 -5.94
N VAL A 191 1.54 -17.44 -7.08
CA VAL A 191 1.75 -18.90 -7.15
C VAL A 191 2.88 -19.43 -6.25
N PRO A 192 4.12 -18.89 -6.28
CA PRO A 192 5.18 -19.40 -5.42
C PRO A 192 4.88 -19.21 -3.92
N TYR A 193 4.24 -18.11 -3.52
CA TYR A 193 3.85 -17.90 -2.13
C TYR A 193 2.75 -18.87 -1.70
N ARG A 194 1.73 -19.10 -2.54
CA ARG A 194 0.70 -20.09 -2.26
C ARG A 194 1.29 -21.49 -2.07
N GLN A 195 2.26 -21.87 -2.91
CA GLN A 195 2.93 -23.15 -2.82
C GLN A 195 3.75 -23.28 -1.52
N ALA A 196 4.51 -22.25 -1.16
CA ALA A 196 5.27 -22.22 0.09
C ALA A 196 4.36 -22.30 1.33
N VAL A 197 3.23 -21.59 1.34
CA VAL A 197 2.25 -21.66 2.44
C VAL A 197 1.62 -23.05 2.53
N LEU A 198 1.26 -23.64 1.39
CA LEU A 198 0.72 -25.01 1.37
C LEU A 198 1.76 -26.04 1.84
N GLU A 199 3.04 -25.89 1.48
CA GLU A 199 4.11 -26.77 1.97
C GLU A 199 4.41 -26.57 3.46
N PHE A 200 4.29 -25.35 3.98
CA PHE A 200 4.45 -25.05 5.39
C PHE A 200 3.30 -25.61 6.24
N VAL A 201 2.05 -25.45 5.77
CA VAL A 201 0.83 -25.87 6.49
C VAL A 201 0.52 -27.36 6.29
N LEU A 202 0.78 -27.89 5.10
CA LEU A 202 0.65 -29.29 4.73
C LEU A 202 2.01 -29.76 4.18
N PRO A 203 2.98 -30.07 5.07
CA PRO A 203 4.24 -30.65 4.63
C PRO A 203 3.91 -31.89 3.83
N LYS A 204 4.15 -31.84 2.52
CA LYS A 204 4.11 -33.05 1.71
C LYS A 204 5.13 -33.98 2.34
N ARG A 205 4.65 -35.07 2.94
CA ARG A 205 5.48 -36.22 3.27
C ARG A 205 6.06 -36.67 1.93
N GLN A 206 7.23 -36.16 1.59
CA GLN A 206 7.87 -36.40 0.31
C GLN A 206 8.25 -37.88 0.34
N SER A 207 7.34 -38.71 -0.19
CA SER A 207 7.58 -40.13 -0.35
C SER A 207 8.88 -40.27 -1.13
N ARG A 208 9.90 -40.83 -0.47
CA ARG A 208 11.07 -41.46 -1.08
C ARG A 208 10.56 -42.47 -2.13
N ILE A 209 10.30 -42.02 -3.35
CA ILE A 209 10.06 -42.88 -4.52
C ILE A 209 11.00 -42.37 -5.61
N THR A 210 12.30 -42.42 -5.35
CA THR A 210 13.32 -42.21 -6.39
C THR A 210 14.58 -43.04 -6.11
N THR A 211 14.45 -44.20 -5.44
CA THR A 211 15.62 -45.04 -5.12
C THR A 211 15.36 -46.54 -5.17
N VAL A 212 14.40 -47.01 -5.98
CA VAL A 212 14.19 -48.47 -6.16
C VAL A 212 14.17 -48.91 -7.65
N ILE A 213 14.11 -48.00 -8.63
CA ILE A 213 14.05 -48.40 -10.05
C ILE A 213 15.46 -48.62 -10.66
N SER A 214 16.55 -48.24 -9.98
CA SER A 214 17.91 -48.40 -10.52
C SER A 214 18.56 -49.78 -10.32
N ASN A 215 17.95 -50.71 -9.55
CA ASN A 215 18.63 -51.94 -9.14
C ASN A 215 18.11 -53.24 -9.79
N SER A 216 17.22 -53.18 -10.79
CA SER A 216 16.63 -54.40 -11.37
C SER A 216 17.03 -54.70 -12.81
N THR A 217 17.93 -53.93 -13.43
CA THR A 217 18.33 -54.12 -14.85
C THR A 217 19.84 -54.21 -15.07
N SER A 218 20.59 -54.74 -14.10
CA SER A 218 21.99 -55.13 -14.33
C SER A 218 22.24 -56.52 -13.72
N GLY A 219 22.15 -57.55 -14.56
CA GLY A 219 22.29 -58.94 -14.14
C GLY A 219 22.00 -59.97 -15.23
N TYR A 220 22.34 -59.67 -16.49
CA TYR A 220 22.58 -60.67 -17.52
C TYR A 220 23.81 -60.22 -18.29
N ASN A 221 24.93 -60.88 -17.99
CA ASN A 221 26.04 -61.24 -18.89
C ASN A 221 27.05 -62.05 -18.08
#